data_AF-A0A1F8ZS78-F1
#
_entry.id   AF-A0A1F8ZS78-F1
#
_cell.length_a   1.000
_cell.length_b   1.000
_cell.length_c   1.000
_cell.angle_alpha   90.00
_cell.angle_beta   90.00
_cell.angle_gamma   90.00
#
_symmetry.space_group_name_H-M   'P 1'
#
loop_
_entity.id
_entity.type
_entity.pdbx_description
1 polymer ?
#
loop_
_entity_poly.entity_id
_entity_poly.type
_entity_poly.pdbx_seq_one_letter_code
_entity_poly.pdbx_strand_id
1 'polypeptide(L)'
;MNIRTEKLLGRFVCMVLISLLWLTGCATARYKPESFGPSKKYAIVSIVTLPEIIDLGSGSARGQGRSASGLIKAISKDSGYSNNSDIIFKDTLPLILKEFHTSKNFTLLPEENILKSKTYADISGDEPKVLWQEYVTAEKYKYLSDKEKLSKLARHLKVEGVVTINLTYGFAFRGVGLFGLVAAGYHHGVAIITVSATDKTGDIIWRDMVRAESDDSIGAVGESVNFKKLHPLLKDVTVKATKQLLERLKDKVS
;
A
#
# COMPACT_ATOMS: atom_id res chain seq x y z
N MET A 1 59.99 -31.15 -2.44
CA MET A 1 58.91 -31.36 -1.45
C MET A 1 58.20 -30.03 -1.22
N ASN A 2 56.85 -30.05 -1.31
CA ASN A 2 55.87 -28.98 -1.01
C ASN A 2 55.96 -27.72 -1.90
N ILE A 3 55.16 -27.47 -2.94
CA ILE A 3 53.73 -27.71 -3.27
C ILE A 3 52.73 -27.08 -2.28
N ARG A 4 52.06 -26.02 -2.81
CA ARG A 4 50.70 -25.52 -2.52
C ARG A 4 50.40 -24.93 -1.13
N THR A 5 50.40 -23.59 -1.06
CA THR A 5 49.53 -22.88 -0.09
C THR A 5 49.06 -21.47 -0.51
N GLU A 6 49.40 -20.95 -1.70
CA GLU A 6 49.07 -19.54 -2.01
C GLU A 6 47.82 -19.31 -2.88
N LYS A 7 47.15 -20.34 -3.41
CA LYS A 7 46.03 -20.16 -4.36
C LYS A 7 44.62 -20.37 -3.78
N LEU A 8 44.48 -20.60 -2.49
CA LEU A 8 43.17 -20.91 -1.88
C LEU A 8 42.52 -19.77 -1.09
N LEU A 9 43.27 -18.74 -0.68
CA LEU A 9 42.70 -17.63 0.10
C LEU A 9 42.04 -16.54 -0.76
N GLY A 10 42.49 -16.36 -2.01
CA GLY A 10 41.99 -15.29 -2.90
C GLY A 10 40.65 -15.58 -3.61
N ARG A 11 40.13 -16.81 -3.54
CA ARG A 11 38.88 -17.20 -4.22
C ARG A 11 37.67 -17.33 -3.30
N PHE A 12 37.87 -17.37 -1.98
CA PHE A 12 36.76 -17.45 -1.02
C PHE A 12 36.26 -16.08 -0.54
N VAL A 13 37.07 -15.02 -0.65
CA VAL A 13 36.69 -13.68 -0.16
C VAL A 13 35.75 -12.94 -1.13
N CYS A 14 35.81 -13.22 -2.44
CA CYS A 14 34.88 -12.59 -3.41
C CYS A 14 33.50 -13.26 -3.48
N MET A 15 33.32 -14.49 -2.95
CA MET A 15 32.06 -15.22 -3.10
C MET A 15 31.09 -15.06 -1.91
N VAL A 16 31.55 -14.45 -0.81
CA VAL A 16 30.73 -14.19 0.38
C VAL A 16 30.20 -12.75 0.43
N LEU A 17 30.69 -11.84 -0.42
CA LEU A 17 30.24 -10.44 -0.47
C LEU A 17 29.07 -10.16 -1.44
N ILE A 18 28.64 -11.13 -2.25
CA ILE A 18 27.56 -10.95 -3.23
C ILE A 18 26.17 -11.36 -2.68
N SER A 19 26.12 -12.13 -1.60
CA SER A 19 24.86 -12.61 -1.00
C SER A 19 24.21 -11.62 -0.01
N LEU A 20 24.89 -10.53 0.38
CA LEU A 20 24.35 -9.52 1.31
C LEU A 20 23.58 -8.38 0.63
N LEU A 21 23.57 -8.28 -0.70
CA LEU A 21 22.78 -7.26 -1.42
C LEU A 21 21.31 -7.67 -1.66
N TRP A 22 20.93 -8.91 -1.33
CA TRP A 22 19.58 -9.43 -1.52
C TRP A 22 18.66 -9.29 -0.30
N LEU A 23 19.13 -8.66 0.78
CA LEU A 23 18.36 -8.40 2.00
C LEU A 23 17.76 -6.98 2.09
N THR A 24 17.79 -6.20 1.00
CA THR A 24 17.23 -4.83 0.94
C THR A 24 15.72 -4.76 0.68
N GLY A 25 15.00 -5.87 0.90
CA GLY A 25 13.56 -6.00 0.67
C GLY A 25 12.65 -5.21 1.64
N CYS A 26 13.21 -4.41 2.55
CA CYS A 26 12.45 -3.44 3.34
C CYS A 26 12.10 -2.22 2.47
N ALA A 27 11.01 -2.31 1.71
CA ALA A 27 10.17 -1.20 1.24
C ALA A 27 10.86 0.14 0.88
N THR A 28 11.98 0.13 0.15
CA THR A 28 12.57 1.37 -0.37
C THR A 28 11.85 1.80 -1.64
N ALA A 29 11.54 3.09 -1.74
CA ALA A 29 10.97 3.67 -2.94
C ALA A 29 11.96 3.48 -4.11
N ARG A 30 11.43 3.12 -5.29
CA ARG A 30 12.21 2.82 -6.49
C ARG A 30 11.55 3.45 -7.70
N TYR A 31 12.36 4.04 -8.58
CA TYR A 31 11.91 4.68 -9.81
C TYR A 31 12.89 4.35 -10.93
N LYS A 32 12.37 3.99 -12.11
CA LYS A 32 13.09 3.96 -13.38
C LYS A 32 12.51 5.07 -14.27
N PRO A 33 13.03 6.31 -14.21
CA PRO A 33 12.45 7.46 -14.90
C PRO A 33 12.20 7.25 -16.41
N GLU A 34 13.08 6.51 -17.08
CA GLU A 34 13.00 6.17 -18.50
C GLU A 34 11.75 5.37 -18.90
N SER A 35 11.07 4.75 -17.93
CA SER A 35 9.80 4.06 -18.15
C SER A 35 8.60 5.01 -18.18
N PHE A 36 8.76 6.29 -17.82
CA PHE A 36 7.66 7.24 -17.74
C PHE A 36 7.63 8.22 -18.91
N GLY A 37 6.45 8.79 -19.16
CA GLY A 37 6.20 9.76 -20.22
C GLY A 37 4.77 9.67 -20.76
N PRO A 38 4.25 10.72 -21.42
CA PRO A 38 2.85 10.76 -21.88
C PRO A 38 2.45 9.61 -22.81
N SER A 39 3.39 9.08 -23.60
CA SER A 39 3.17 7.97 -24.53
C SER A 39 3.26 6.58 -23.86
N LYS A 40 3.77 6.50 -22.64
CA LYS A 40 3.97 5.25 -21.90
C LYS A 40 2.65 4.81 -21.29
N LYS A 41 2.22 3.59 -21.63
CA LYS A 41 0.93 3.03 -21.17
C LYS A 41 1.14 2.17 -19.95
N TYR A 42 0.23 2.27 -18.99
CA TYR A 42 0.22 1.44 -17.77
C TYR A 42 -1.17 0.82 -17.57
N ALA A 43 -1.26 -0.25 -16.79
CA ALA A 43 -2.52 -0.91 -16.49
C ALA A 43 -2.59 -1.25 -15.00
N ILE A 44 -3.62 -0.80 -14.28
CA ILE A 44 -3.85 -1.25 -12.91
C ILE A 44 -4.52 -2.62 -12.95
N VAL A 45 -3.87 -3.63 -12.38
CA VAL A 45 -4.30 -5.04 -12.50
C VAL A 45 -4.65 -5.69 -11.16
N SER A 46 -4.31 -5.05 -10.04
CA SER A 46 -4.64 -5.54 -8.70
C SER A 46 -4.79 -4.36 -7.77
N ILE A 47 -5.90 -4.30 -7.03
CA ILE A 47 -6.15 -3.30 -6.00
C ILE A 47 -6.69 -4.04 -4.79
N VAL A 48 -6.02 -3.89 -3.66
CA VAL A 48 -6.39 -4.59 -2.42
C VAL A 48 -6.32 -3.68 -1.21
N THR A 49 -6.96 -4.09 -0.13
CA THR A 49 -6.85 -3.45 1.18
C THR A 49 -6.81 -4.46 2.33
N LEU A 50 -6.32 -4.04 3.50
CA LEU A 50 -6.51 -4.84 4.72
C LEU A 50 -8.02 -4.87 5.09
N PRO A 51 -8.54 -5.98 5.62
CA PRO A 51 -9.97 -6.15 5.95
C PRO A 51 -10.43 -5.21 7.07
N GLU A 52 -9.51 -4.73 7.89
CA GLU A 52 -9.81 -3.88 9.04
C GLU A 52 -9.11 -2.52 8.93
N ILE A 53 -9.82 -1.50 9.39
CA ILE A 53 -9.31 -0.18 9.73
C ILE A 53 -8.55 -0.33 11.05
N ILE A 54 -7.23 -0.11 11.02
CA ILE A 54 -6.34 -0.39 12.15
C ILE A 54 -5.80 0.89 12.81
N ASP A 55 -5.34 0.78 14.05
CA ASP A 55 -4.56 1.84 14.68
C ASP A 55 -3.17 1.92 14.02
N LEU A 56 -2.84 3.07 13.43
CA LEU A 56 -1.58 3.35 12.73
C LEU A 56 -0.68 4.32 13.50
N GLY A 57 -0.87 4.39 14.82
CA GLY A 57 0.06 5.00 15.78
C GLY A 57 -0.49 6.25 16.46
N SER A 58 -0.25 6.31 17.77
CA SER A 58 -0.36 7.50 18.61
C SER A 58 1.01 8.18 18.75
N GLY A 59 1.06 9.49 18.48
CA GLY A 59 2.22 10.33 18.71
C GLY A 59 2.47 10.66 20.19
N SER A 60 2.03 9.82 21.13
CA SER A 60 2.26 10.03 22.57
C SER A 60 3.24 8.98 23.10
N ALA A 61 4.48 9.44 23.27
CA ALA A 61 5.51 8.98 24.19
C ALA A 61 5.41 7.55 24.76
N ARG A 62 6.44 6.75 24.47
CA ARG A 62 7.00 5.71 25.34
C ARG A 62 6.00 4.93 26.21
N GLY A 63 5.60 3.77 25.71
CA GLY A 63 5.26 2.63 26.54
C GLY A 63 3.98 2.78 27.35
N GLN A 64 2.87 2.33 26.77
CA GLN A 64 1.89 1.56 27.51
C GLN A 64 1.11 0.72 26.49
N GLY A 65 0.90 -0.54 26.85
CA GLY A 65 0.35 -1.55 25.97
C GLY A 65 -1.01 -1.16 25.42
N ARG A 66 -1.44 -1.90 24.40
CA ARG A 66 -2.84 -2.01 23.98
C ARG A 66 -3.72 -2.06 25.24
N SER A 67 -4.34 -0.95 25.60
CA SER A 67 -5.20 -0.90 26.77
C SER A 67 -6.36 -1.88 26.53
N ALA A 68 -6.66 -2.76 27.48
CA ALA A 68 -7.80 -3.67 27.41
C ALA A 68 -9.14 -2.94 27.13
N SER A 69 -9.19 -1.63 27.40
CA SER A 69 -10.30 -0.72 27.06
C SER A 69 -10.55 -0.53 25.57
N GLY A 70 -9.52 -0.56 24.72
CA GLY A 70 -9.66 -0.39 23.26
C GLY A 70 -10.41 -1.54 22.60
N LEU A 71 -10.24 -2.76 23.14
CA LEU A 71 -11.00 -3.96 22.74
C LEU A 71 -12.46 -3.91 23.23
N ILE A 72 -12.72 -3.35 24.42
CA ILE A 72 -14.07 -3.32 25.03
C ILE A 72 -14.97 -2.25 24.37
N LYS A 73 -14.42 -1.17 23.81
CA LYS A 73 -15.19 -0.02 23.29
C LYS A 73 -15.62 -0.11 21.81
N ALA A 74 -15.01 -1.01 21.02
CA ALA A 74 -15.51 -1.35 19.68
C ALA A 74 -16.95 -1.91 19.71
N ILE A 75 -17.43 -2.32 20.89
CA ILE A 75 -18.72 -2.97 21.17
C ILE A 75 -19.81 -1.96 21.59
N SER A 76 -19.53 -0.65 21.71
CA SER A 76 -20.54 0.33 22.14
C SER A 76 -21.59 0.63 21.05
N LYS A 77 -22.86 0.81 21.42
CA LYS A 77 -23.97 1.07 20.47
C LYS A 77 -23.80 2.34 19.61
N ASP A 78 -22.94 3.26 20.05
CA ASP A 78 -22.61 4.50 19.35
C ASP A 78 -21.37 4.39 18.43
N SER A 79 -20.72 3.21 18.36
CA SER A 79 -19.48 3.02 17.58
C SER A 79 -19.66 3.11 16.07
N GLY A 80 -20.91 3.00 15.59
CA GLY A 80 -21.33 3.34 14.23
C GLY A 80 -20.41 2.78 13.13
N TYR A 81 -20.81 1.65 12.54
CA TYR A 81 -20.02 0.81 11.63
C TYR A 81 -18.86 0.04 12.30
N SER A 82 -18.70 -1.20 11.86
CA SER A 82 -17.57 -2.08 12.18
C SER A 82 -16.25 -1.44 11.71
N ASN A 83 -15.13 -1.87 12.28
CA ASN A 83 -13.80 -1.56 11.75
C ASN A 83 -13.53 -2.19 10.37
N ASN A 84 -14.49 -2.88 9.75
CA ASN A 84 -14.37 -3.41 8.40
C ASN A 84 -14.10 -2.29 7.36
N SER A 85 -13.09 -2.49 6.51
CA SER A 85 -12.67 -1.55 5.47
C SER A 85 -13.48 -1.62 4.15
N ASP A 86 -14.34 -2.61 3.95
CA ASP A 86 -15.06 -2.86 2.69
C ASP A 86 -15.82 -1.63 2.17
N ILE A 87 -16.53 -0.94 3.06
CA ILE A 87 -17.35 0.23 2.70
C ILE A 87 -16.44 1.37 2.26
N ILE A 88 -15.41 1.71 3.04
CA ILE A 88 -14.50 2.80 2.69
C ILE A 88 -13.67 2.47 1.45
N PHE A 89 -13.32 1.20 1.26
CA PHE A 89 -12.62 0.74 0.08
C PHE A 89 -13.46 0.90 -1.19
N LYS A 90 -14.73 0.48 -1.14
CA LYS A 90 -15.67 0.67 -2.26
C LYS A 90 -15.88 2.14 -2.60
N ASP A 91 -15.99 3.01 -1.59
CA ASP A 91 -16.24 4.44 -1.77
C ASP A 91 -15.03 5.21 -2.33
N THR A 92 -13.81 4.77 -2.02
CA THR A 92 -12.58 5.45 -2.42
C THR A 92 -11.97 4.89 -3.70
N LEU A 93 -12.26 3.64 -4.07
CA LEU A 93 -11.74 3.00 -5.28
C LEU A 93 -11.98 3.86 -6.55
N PRO A 94 -13.18 4.37 -6.85
CA PRO A 94 -13.39 5.24 -8.02
C PRO A 94 -12.59 6.54 -7.96
N LEU A 95 -12.33 7.07 -6.77
CA LEU A 95 -11.56 8.31 -6.58
C LEU A 95 -10.08 8.07 -6.87
N ILE A 96 -9.53 6.96 -6.37
CA ILE A 96 -8.15 6.55 -6.66
C ILE A 96 -7.97 6.39 -8.17
N LEU A 97 -8.84 5.62 -8.82
CA LEU A 97 -8.78 5.40 -10.27
C LEU A 97 -8.89 6.72 -11.05
N LYS A 98 -9.79 7.62 -10.63
CA LYS A 98 -9.91 8.95 -11.23
C LYS A 98 -8.60 9.74 -11.13
N GLU A 99 -7.97 9.79 -9.97
CA GLU A 99 -6.68 10.50 -9.80
C GLU A 99 -5.58 9.90 -10.70
N PHE A 100 -5.46 8.56 -10.75
CA PHE A 100 -4.52 7.89 -11.66
C PHE A 100 -4.76 8.24 -13.13
N HIS A 101 -6.02 8.36 -13.56
CA HIS A 101 -6.37 8.80 -14.91
C HIS A 101 -5.98 10.24 -15.23
N THR A 102 -5.82 11.11 -14.22
CA THR A 102 -5.41 12.51 -14.42
C THR A 102 -3.90 12.70 -14.51
N SER A 103 -3.11 11.66 -14.20
CA SER A 103 -1.65 11.71 -14.29
C SER A 103 -1.20 12.05 -15.72
N LYS A 104 -0.25 12.98 -15.84
CA LYS A 104 0.41 13.32 -17.12
C LYS A 104 1.71 12.54 -17.35
N ASN A 105 2.15 11.77 -16.35
CA ASN A 105 3.41 11.03 -16.39
C ASN A 105 3.28 9.69 -17.12
N PHE A 106 2.06 9.26 -17.41
CA PHE A 106 1.74 8.05 -18.16
C PHE A 106 0.29 8.10 -18.63
N THR A 107 -0.07 7.23 -19.58
CA THR A 107 -1.47 6.99 -19.96
C THR A 107 -1.96 5.69 -19.32
N LEU A 108 -3.07 5.74 -18.59
CA LEU A 108 -3.67 4.53 -18.03
C LEU A 108 -4.57 3.85 -19.07
N LEU A 109 -4.39 2.53 -19.26
CA LEU A 109 -5.33 1.72 -20.03
C LEU A 109 -6.69 1.69 -19.30
N PRO A 110 -7.81 1.83 -20.04
CA PRO A 110 -9.14 1.67 -19.46
C PRO A 110 -9.29 0.32 -18.76
N GLU A 111 -9.93 0.32 -17.60
CA GLU A 111 -10.15 -0.88 -16.78
C GLU A 111 -10.83 -2.00 -17.57
N GLU A 112 -11.80 -1.67 -18.40
CA GLU A 112 -12.51 -2.66 -19.20
C GLU A 112 -11.61 -3.42 -20.18
N ASN A 113 -10.55 -2.78 -20.72
CA ASN A 113 -9.61 -3.43 -21.62
C ASN A 113 -8.72 -4.43 -20.88
N ILE A 114 -8.56 -4.25 -19.57
CA ILE A 114 -7.79 -5.13 -18.70
C ILE A 114 -8.70 -6.29 -18.28
N LEU A 115 -9.85 -5.99 -17.67
CA LEU A 115 -10.76 -6.98 -17.08
C LEU A 115 -11.42 -7.90 -18.11
N LYS A 116 -11.69 -7.41 -19.34
CA LYS A 116 -12.23 -8.21 -20.44
C LYS A 116 -11.13 -8.94 -21.24
N SER A 117 -9.84 -8.73 -20.93
CA SER A 117 -8.77 -9.40 -21.66
C SER A 117 -8.73 -10.89 -21.31
N LYS A 118 -8.55 -11.72 -22.34
CA LYS A 118 -8.43 -13.17 -22.17
C LYS A 118 -7.32 -13.54 -21.19
N THR A 119 -6.16 -12.91 -21.29
CA THR A 119 -5.03 -13.20 -20.39
C THR A 119 -5.35 -12.87 -18.93
N TYR A 120 -6.05 -11.77 -18.67
CA TYR A 120 -6.46 -11.46 -17.30
C TYR A 120 -7.50 -12.45 -16.78
N ALA A 121 -8.45 -12.87 -17.61
CA ALA A 121 -9.42 -13.92 -17.28
C ALA A 121 -8.74 -15.26 -16.95
N ASP A 122 -7.75 -15.67 -17.76
CA ASP A 122 -7.07 -16.96 -17.67
C ASP A 122 -6.04 -17.05 -16.53
N ILE A 123 -5.52 -15.93 -16.03
CA ILE A 123 -4.58 -15.93 -14.90
C ILE A 123 -5.34 -16.18 -13.60
N SER A 124 -4.93 -17.20 -12.84
CA SER A 124 -5.43 -17.39 -11.47
C SER A 124 -4.94 -16.28 -10.56
N GLY A 125 -5.83 -15.74 -9.72
CA GLY A 125 -5.43 -14.87 -8.62
C GLY A 125 -4.49 -15.62 -7.67
N ASP A 126 -3.57 -14.90 -7.05
CA ASP A 126 -2.80 -15.42 -5.92
C ASP A 126 -3.70 -15.48 -4.68
N GLU A 127 -3.28 -16.23 -3.67
CA GLU A 127 -3.95 -16.15 -2.37
C GLU A 127 -3.80 -14.73 -1.82
N PRO A 128 -4.89 -14.04 -1.47
CA PRO A 128 -4.86 -12.68 -0.96
C PRO A 128 -4.37 -12.67 0.50
N LYS A 129 -3.22 -13.29 0.77
CA LYS A 129 -2.64 -13.41 2.09
C LYS A 129 -1.15 -13.16 2.02
N VAL A 130 -0.65 -12.34 2.94
CA VAL A 130 0.77 -12.24 3.23
C VAL A 130 0.95 -12.49 4.71
N LEU A 131 1.67 -13.56 5.05
CA LEU A 131 1.81 -14.04 6.43
C LEU A 131 0.42 -14.32 7.06
N TRP A 132 0.10 -13.64 8.15
CA TRP A 132 -1.12 -13.79 8.95
C TRP A 132 -2.24 -12.80 8.55
N GLN A 133 -2.03 -12.00 7.50
CA GLN A 133 -2.96 -10.96 7.08
C GLN A 133 -3.63 -11.34 5.77
N GLU A 134 -4.96 -11.42 5.80
CA GLU A 134 -5.79 -11.53 4.60
C GLU A 134 -6.01 -10.15 3.98
N TYR A 135 -6.24 -10.09 2.67
CA TYR A 135 -6.55 -8.88 1.93
C TYR A 135 -7.95 -8.98 1.33
N VAL A 136 -8.66 -7.86 1.35
CA VAL A 136 -9.88 -7.66 0.56
C VAL A 136 -9.46 -7.17 -0.81
N THR A 137 -9.94 -7.84 -1.85
CA THR A 137 -9.68 -7.45 -3.25
C THR A 137 -10.82 -6.60 -3.80
N ALA A 138 -10.50 -5.57 -4.58
CA ALA A 138 -11.50 -4.77 -5.27
C ALA A 138 -12.41 -5.64 -6.15
N GLU A 139 -13.68 -5.25 -6.28
CA GLU A 139 -14.64 -6.00 -7.09
C GLU A 139 -14.11 -6.20 -8.51
N LYS A 140 -14.20 -7.43 -9.05
CA LYS A 140 -13.69 -7.85 -10.38
C LYS A 140 -12.17 -7.88 -10.51
N TYR A 141 -11.43 -7.36 -9.55
CA TYR A 141 -9.98 -7.50 -9.51
C TYR A 141 -9.56 -8.87 -8.94
N LYS A 142 -8.32 -9.25 -9.24
CA LYS A 142 -7.65 -10.40 -8.65
C LYS A 142 -6.48 -9.88 -7.83
N TYR A 143 -6.20 -10.52 -6.70
CA TYR A 143 -4.92 -10.28 -6.04
C TYR A 143 -3.81 -10.90 -6.89
N LEU A 144 -2.84 -10.07 -7.29
CA LEU A 144 -1.70 -10.46 -8.10
C LEU A 144 -0.43 -9.88 -7.51
N SER A 145 0.50 -10.76 -7.18
CA SER A 145 1.80 -10.47 -6.57
C SER A 145 2.94 -11.24 -7.25
N ASP A 146 2.63 -12.36 -7.90
CA ASP A 146 3.62 -13.16 -8.63
C ASP A 146 4.24 -12.42 -9.82
N LYS A 147 5.57 -12.41 -9.86
CA LYS A 147 6.37 -11.71 -10.88
C LYS A 147 6.07 -12.23 -12.29
N GLU A 148 5.93 -13.54 -12.47
CA GLU A 148 5.73 -14.13 -13.78
C GLU A 148 4.35 -13.78 -14.34
N LYS A 149 3.30 -13.85 -13.51
CA LYS A 149 1.93 -13.42 -13.84
C LYS A 149 1.87 -11.95 -14.23
N LEU A 150 2.49 -11.07 -13.44
CA LEU A 150 2.53 -9.63 -13.71
C LEU A 150 3.27 -9.31 -15.02
N SER A 151 4.44 -9.92 -15.24
CA SER A 151 5.20 -9.73 -16.49
C SER A 151 4.45 -10.25 -17.73
N LYS A 152 3.71 -11.37 -17.59
CA LYS A 152 2.86 -11.94 -18.65
C LYS A 152 1.74 -10.98 -19.02
N LEU A 153 1.09 -10.36 -18.02
CA LEU A 153 0.07 -9.34 -18.26
C LEU A 153 0.67 -8.11 -18.95
N ALA A 154 1.82 -7.61 -18.49
CA ALA A 154 2.48 -6.46 -19.10
C ALA A 154 2.80 -6.70 -20.59
N ARG A 155 3.31 -7.89 -20.93
CA ARG A 155 3.56 -8.30 -22.32
C ARG A 155 2.27 -8.36 -23.15
N HIS A 156 1.23 -9.00 -22.62
CA HIS A 156 -0.04 -9.17 -23.32
C HIS A 156 -0.75 -7.84 -23.59
N LEU A 157 -0.87 -7.00 -22.55
CA LEU A 157 -1.52 -5.69 -22.62
C LEU A 157 -0.69 -4.65 -23.39
N LYS A 158 0.56 -5.00 -23.76
CA LYS A 158 1.51 -4.13 -24.46
C LYS A 158 1.74 -2.80 -23.72
N VAL A 159 1.76 -2.84 -22.39
CA VAL A 159 2.02 -1.70 -21.50
C VAL A 159 3.49 -1.65 -21.09
N GLU A 160 3.95 -0.48 -20.66
CA GLU A 160 5.27 -0.32 -20.03
C GLU A 160 5.33 -1.09 -18.71
N GLY A 161 4.27 -0.99 -17.90
CA GLY A 161 4.14 -1.78 -16.68
C GLY A 161 2.70 -1.99 -16.24
N VAL A 162 2.50 -3.07 -15.48
CA VAL A 162 1.26 -3.33 -14.75
C VAL A 162 1.41 -2.88 -13.31
N VAL A 163 0.39 -2.22 -12.78
CA VAL A 163 0.38 -1.56 -11.48
C VAL A 163 -0.46 -2.37 -10.50
N THR A 164 0.10 -2.62 -9.32
CA THR A 164 -0.60 -3.16 -8.17
C THR A 164 -0.68 -2.09 -7.09
N ILE A 165 -1.84 -1.99 -6.43
CA ILE A 165 -2.12 -0.99 -5.39
C ILE A 165 -2.56 -1.73 -4.12
N ASN A 166 -1.95 -1.37 -3.00
CA ASN A 166 -2.35 -1.84 -1.67
C ASN A 166 -2.70 -0.63 -0.80
N LEU A 167 -3.89 -0.66 -0.22
CA LEU A 167 -4.43 0.38 0.65
C LEU A 167 -4.51 -0.13 2.07
N THR A 168 -4.06 0.68 3.01
CA THR A 168 -4.34 0.46 4.43
C THR A 168 -5.07 1.66 4.98
N TYR A 169 -6.26 1.43 5.51
CA TYR A 169 -7.01 2.43 6.25
C TYR A 169 -6.69 2.30 7.73
N GLY A 170 -6.61 3.44 8.40
CA GLY A 170 -6.41 3.43 9.83
C GLY A 170 -6.75 4.75 10.47
N PHE A 171 -6.51 4.81 11.76
CA PHE A 171 -6.63 6.04 12.53
C PHE A 171 -5.36 6.27 13.35
N ALA A 172 -5.11 7.53 13.67
CA ALA A 172 -4.11 7.94 14.64
C ALA A 172 -4.82 8.68 15.77
N PHE A 173 -4.44 8.41 17.02
CA PHE A 173 -4.96 9.11 18.18
C PHE A 173 -3.91 10.07 18.75
N ARG A 174 -4.33 11.29 19.08
CA ARG A 174 -3.51 12.29 19.79
C ARG A 174 -4.29 12.79 21.00
N GLY A 175 -3.80 12.55 22.20
CA GLY A 175 -4.49 12.95 23.42
C GLY A 175 -3.57 13.12 24.61
N VAL A 176 -4.13 13.64 25.69
CA VAL A 176 -3.44 13.83 26.98
C VAL A 176 -3.95 12.79 27.95
N GLY A 177 -3.03 12.01 28.53
CA GLY A 177 -3.33 11.08 29.59
C GLY A 177 -3.26 11.76 30.96
N LEU A 178 -4.21 11.45 31.84
CA LEU A 178 -4.14 11.74 33.27
C LEU A 178 -3.93 10.41 34.00
N PHE A 179 -2.82 10.29 34.73
CA PHE A 179 -2.50 9.10 35.53
C PHE A 179 -2.51 7.76 34.74
N GLY A 180 -2.04 7.76 33.49
CA GLY A 180 -2.02 6.57 32.64
C GLY A 180 -3.36 6.20 31.98
N LEU A 181 -4.40 7.01 32.18
CA LEU A 181 -5.67 6.88 31.48
C LEU A 181 -5.83 8.00 30.45
N VAL A 182 -6.14 7.63 29.21
CA VAL A 182 -6.49 8.60 28.17
C VAL A 182 -7.85 9.21 28.53
N ALA A 183 -7.86 10.49 28.92
CA ALA A 183 -9.07 11.19 29.32
C ALA A 183 -9.82 11.77 28.10
N ALA A 184 -9.08 12.42 27.20
CA ALA A 184 -9.61 13.02 25.98
C ALA A 184 -8.51 13.16 24.91
N GLY A 185 -8.93 13.23 23.66
CA GLY A 185 -8.04 13.52 22.55
C GLY A 185 -8.78 13.63 21.22
N TYR A 186 -8.06 13.41 20.14
CA TYR A 186 -8.55 13.54 18.78
C TYR A 186 -8.11 12.35 17.93
N HIS A 187 -9.03 11.83 17.15
CA HIS A 187 -8.74 10.84 16.11
C HIS A 187 -8.58 11.52 14.76
N HIS A 188 -7.49 11.20 14.05
CA HIS A 188 -7.28 11.52 12.66
C HIS A 188 -7.47 10.28 11.80
N GLY A 189 -8.01 10.45 10.60
CA GLY A 189 -7.99 9.41 9.57
C GLY A 189 -6.59 9.28 8.96
N VAL A 190 -6.16 8.05 8.71
CA VAL A 190 -4.87 7.74 8.09
C VAL A 190 -5.12 6.81 6.90
N ALA A 191 -4.49 7.11 5.78
CA ALA A 191 -4.41 6.21 4.64
C ALA A 191 -2.95 5.97 4.27
N ILE A 192 -2.60 4.70 4.08
CA ILE A 192 -1.34 4.30 3.46
C ILE A 192 -1.68 3.72 2.09
N ILE A 193 -1.10 4.31 1.04
CA ILE A 193 -1.15 3.75 -0.31
C ILE A 193 0.25 3.26 -0.68
N THR A 194 0.35 1.98 -1.03
CA THR A 194 1.56 1.37 -1.58
C THR A 194 1.29 0.99 -3.02
N VAL A 195 2.23 1.33 -3.90
CA VAL A 195 2.14 1.00 -5.31
C VAL A 195 3.40 0.28 -5.77
N SER A 196 3.22 -0.68 -6.67
CA SER A 196 4.30 -1.30 -7.43
C SER A 196 3.90 -1.42 -8.90
N ALA A 197 4.77 -1.00 -9.80
CA ALA A 197 4.65 -1.23 -11.24
C ALA A 197 5.72 -2.20 -11.70
N THR A 198 5.30 -3.27 -12.38
CA THR A 198 6.15 -4.34 -12.89
C THR A 198 6.11 -4.35 -14.41
N ASP A 199 7.28 -4.35 -15.05
CA ASP A 199 7.40 -4.31 -16.50
C ASP A 199 7.29 -5.70 -17.18
N LYS A 200 7.54 -5.72 -18.49
CA LYS A 200 7.51 -6.92 -19.33
C LYS A 200 8.60 -7.95 -19.00
N THR A 201 9.69 -7.58 -18.33
CA THR A 201 10.73 -8.52 -17.88
C THR A 201 10.47 -8.99 -16.45
N GLY A 202 9.50 -8.38 -15.79
CA GLY A 202 9.16 -8.63 -14.40
C GLY A 202 9.99 -7.79 -13.42
N ASP A 203 10.68 -6.76 -13.92
CA ASP A 203 11.37 -5.81 -13.06
C ASP A 203 10.39 -4.77 -12.51
N ILE A 204 10.66 -4.34 -11.27
CA ILE A 204 9.94 -3.23 -10.67
C ILE A 204 10.52 -1.92 -11.22
N ILE A 205 9.67 -1.17 -11.92
CA ILE A 205 10.01 0.12 -12.54
C ILE A 205 9.49 1.31 -11.73
N TRP A 206 8.51 1.08 -10.86
CA TRP A 206 8.06 2.02 -9.85
C TRP A 206 7.62 1.28 -8.61
N ARG A 207 8.07 1.73 -7.46
CA ARG A 207 7.57 1.32 -6.15
C ARG A 207 7.59 2.53 -5.24
N ASP A 208 6.48 2.82 -4.60
CA ASP A 208 6.43 3.89 -3.60
C ASP A 208 5.36 3.59 -2.56
N MET A 209 5.50 4.26 -1.41
CA MET A 209 4.56 4.22 -0.31
C MET A 209 4.35 5.64 0.22
N VAL A 210 3.09 6.03 0.32
CA VAL A 210 2.67 7.30 0.94
C VAL A 210 1.75 7.00 2.10
N ARG A 211 2.09 7.54 3.28
CA ARG A 211 1.19 7.66 4.44
C ARG A 211 0.72 9.10 4.50
N ALA A 212 -0.58 9.32 4.45
CA ALA A 212 -1.20 10.61 4.70
C ALA A 212 -2.11 10.55 5.93
N GLU A 213 -2.29 11.70 6.56
CA GLU A 213 -3.17 11.90 7.71
C GLU A 213 -4.17 13.04 7.39
N SER A 214 -5.39 12.91 7.89
CA SER A 214 -6.44 13.91 7.71
C SER A 214 -6.07 15.21 8.43
N ASP A 215 -6.35 16.33 7.77
CA ASP A 215 -6.12 17.65 8.37
C ASP A 215 -7.15 17.93 9.47
N ASP A 216 -8.39 17.47 9.26
CA ASP A 216 -9.45 17.46 10.27
C ASP A 216 -9.31 16.29 11.25
N SER A 217 -9.96 16.41 12.41
CA SER A 217 -9.98 15.39 13.45
C SER A 217 -11.34 15.27 14.14
N ILE A 218 -11.55 14.15 14.81
CA ILE A 218 -12.77 13.86 15.58
C ILE A 218 -12.42 13.87 17.05
N GLY A 219 -13.08 14.73 17.82
CA GLY A 219 -12.97 14.72 19.28
C GLY A 219 -13.36 13.36 19.85
N ALA A 220 -12.56 12.88 20.79
CA ALA A 220 -12.67 11.55 21.38
C ALA A 220 -12.57 11.63 22.90
N VAL A 221 -13.42 10.83 23.58
CA VAL A 221 -13.39 10.63 25.03
C VAL A 221 -12.83 9.23 25.29
N GLY A 222 -11.62 9.18 25.83
CA GLY A 222 -10.78 7.98 25.82
C GLY A 222 -10.41 7.51 24.41
N GLU A 223 -10.17 6.21 24.26
CA GLU A 223 -9.71 5.57 23.01
C GLU A 223 -10.86 5.12 22.08
N SER A 224 -12.10 5.57 22.32
CA SER A 224 -13.26 5.14 21.52
C SER A 224 -13.25 5.74 20.12
N VAL A 225 -13.24 4.90 19.09
CA VAL A 225 -13.36 5.33 17.69
C VAL A 225 -14.81 5.31 17.25
N ASN A 226 -15.24 6.38 16.58
CA ASN A 226 -16.51 6.42 15.87
C ASN A 226 -16.25 6.25 14.36
N PHE A 227 -16.40 5.03 13.84
CA PHE A 227 -16.03 4.73 12.46
C PHE A 227 -16.90 5.47 11.44
N LYS A 228 -18.17 5.72 11.76
CA LYS A 228 -19.06 6.55 10.94
C LYS A 228 -18.54 7.99 10.76
N LYS A 229 -18.02 8.61 11.82
CA LYS A 229 -17.40 9.94 11.74
C LYS A 229 -16.02 9.89 11.10
N LEU A 230 -15.29 8.78 11.27
CA LEU A 230 -13.97 8.55 10.67
C LEU A 230 -14.05 8.36 9.15
N HIS A 231 -15.13 7.76 8.65
CA HIS A 231 -15.34 7.45 7.23
C HIS A 231 -15.11 8.63 6.28
N PRO A 232 -15.71 9.83 6.47
CA PRO A 232 -15.41 10.97 5.61
C PRO A 232 -13.94 11.39 5.67
N LEU A 233 -13.29 11.35 6.85
CA LEU A 233 -11.86 11.66 6.97
C LEU A 233 -10.98 10.66 6.21
N LEU A 234 -11.34 9.38 6.25
CA LEU A 234 -10.66 8.33 5.49
C LEU A 234 -10.80 8.53 3.97
N LYS A 235 -11.97 9.00 3.52
CA LYS A 235 -12.20 9.28 2.11
C LYS A 235 -11.29 10.40 1.62
N ASP A 236 -11.25 11.50 2.37
CA ASP A 236 -10.45 12.67 2.01
C ASP A 236 -8.95 12.40 2.08
N VAL A 237 -8.49 11.71 3.14
CA VAL A 237 -7.08 11.36 3.29
C VAL A 237 -6.60 10.35 2.23
N THR A 238 -7.46 9.46 1.74
CA THR A 238 -7.10 8.55 0.64
C THR A 238 -6.90 9.29 -0.69
N VAL A 239 -7.74 10.28 -0.99
CA VAL A 239 -7.53 11.16 -2.16
C VAL A 239 -6.22 11.94 -2.00
N LYS A 240 -5.99 12.52 -0.82
CA LYS A 240 -4.74 13.22 -0.49
C LYS A 240 -3.51 12.32 -0.67
N ALA A 241 -3.54 11.10 -0.13
CA ALA A 241 -2.44 10.14 -0.27
C ALA A 241 -2.16 9.78 -1.73
N THR A 242 -3.22 9.60 -2.53
CA THR A 242 -3.09 9.28 -3.96
C THR A 242 -2.51 10.44 -4.75
N LYS A 243 -2.94 11.68 -4.48
CA LYS A 243 -2.35 12.88 -5.09
C LYS A 243 -0.87 13.03 -4.74
N GLN A 244 -0.52 12.90 -3.46
CA GLN A 244 0.86 12.96 -3.00
C GLN A 244 1.74 11.87 -3.64
N LEU A 245 1.20 10.66 -3.83
CA LEU A 245 1.89 9.57 -4.52
C LEU A 245 2.19 9.94 -5.99
N LEU A 246 1.21 10.49 -6.71
CA LEU A 246 1.37 10.88 -8.11
C LEU A 246 2.25 12.13 -8.28
N GLU A 247 2.21 13.06 -7.33
CA GLU A 247 3.14 14.20 -7.25
C GLU A 247 4.58 13.74 -7.01
N ARG A 248 4.81 12.81 -6.07
CA ARG A 248 6.14 12.21 -5.87
C ARG A 248 6.62 11.51 -7.12
N LEU A 249 5.76 10.77 -7.81
CA LEU A 249 6.12 10.17 -9.09
C LEU A 249 6.56 11.24 -10.08
N LYS A 250 5.77 12.30 -10.25
CA LYS A 250 6.11 13.44 -11.14
C LYS A 250 7.49 13.98 -10.81
N ASP A 251 7.78 14.28 -9.55
CA ASP A 251 9.06 14.87 -9.13
C ASP A 251 10.26 13.94 -9.36
N LYS A 252 10.03 12.62 -9.42
CA LYS A 252 11.07 11.61 -9.63
C LYS A 252 11.30 11.23 -11.08
N VAL A 253 10.39 11.57 -11.98
CA VAL A 253 10.43 11.15 -13.39
C VAL A 253 10.40 12.30 -14.40
N SER A 254 10.27 13.54 -13.91
CA SER A 254 10.38 14.76 -14.72
C SER A 254 11.84 15.15 -14.97
#